data_AF-A0AAX4JW51-F1
#
_entry.id   AF-A0AAX4JW51-F1
#
_cell.length_a   1.000
_cell.length_b   1.000
_cell.length_c   1.000
_cell.angle_alpha   90.00
_cell.angle_beta   90.00
_cell.angle_gamma   90.00
#
_symmetry.space_group_name_H-M   'P 1'
#
loop_
_entity.id
_entity.type
_entity.pdbx_description
1 polymer ?
#
loop_
_entity_poly.entity_id
_entity_poly.type
_entity_poly.pdbx_seq_one_letter_code
_entity_poly.pdbx_strand_id
1 'polypeptide(L)'
;MSLSSSSSSSSSSLKSTANHFFLPFDPNSPLLVAKGVLATGTLGAITGASIGVVQSKNPFALSINMTINLSIAGLTFFSIREYLVSPLLLSIELTPSHTRRLNQLRNQSELSENQKGKLPISDDHTPSLSEVRWDRLSDSAISGGLTGGVLSAAFRGRATFVKAGITSSLIASILQLSVNQARVIRLKTLAKQTLSLDSQSQLEDVSTQPMQSTQTSSSNSSPLDDPIEPKSDMQSQITQSFESPIKSSNYDQNILQNTLNEKPSFPEKMMNSLTKILPVRKLSNDEYIQTLEKKKQDIEKRLKEIDDEEERMYNWSQSQLQK
;
A
#
# COMPACT_ATOMS: atom_id res chain seq x y z
N MET A 1 -28.33 -50.30 -56.28
CA MET A 1 -27.85 -50.60 -54.91
C MET A 1 -27.69 -49.29 -54.18
N SER A 2 -28.68 -48.96 -53.35
CA SER A 2 -28.81 -47.73 -52.59
C SER A 2 -28.44 -48.00 -51.13
N LEU A 3 -27.38 -47.37 -50.62
CA LEU A 3 -27.01 -47.42 -49.21
C LEU A 3 -27.29 -46.06 -48.57
N SER A 4 -28.35 -46.04 -47.77
CA SER A 4 -28.80 -44.96 -46.91
C SER A 4 -27.94 -44.88 -45.66
N SER A 5 -27.18 -43.80 -45.51
CA SER A 5 -26.42 -43.45 -44.31
C SER A 5 -27.31 -42.72 -43.30
N SER A 6 -27.68 -43.43 -42.23
CA SER A 6 -28.43 -42.95 -41.08
C SER A 6 -27.59 -42.02 -40.21
N SER A 7 -27.96 -40.75 -40.16
CA SER A 7 -27.43 -39.74 -39.23
C SER A 7 -28.01 -39.93 -37.83
N SER A 8 -27.21 -40.47 -36.91
CA SER A 8 -27.53 -40.55 -35.49
C SER A 8 -27.34 -39.18 -34.82
N SER A 9 -28.44 -38.49 -34.54
CA SER A 9 -28.50 -37.27 -33.74
C SER A 9 -28.26 -37.58 -32.27
N SER A 10 -27.03 -37.38 -31.80
CA SER A 10 -26.67 -37.44 -30.38
C SER A 10 -27.17 -36.19 -29.65
N SER A 11 -28.30 -36.36 -28.95
CA SER A 11 -28.85 -35.37 -28.02
C SER A 11 -27.93 -35.26 -26.80
N SER A 12 -27.04 -34.27 -26.79
CA SER A 12 -26.25 -33.90 -25.61
C SER A 12 -27.18 -33.30 -24.55
N SER A 13 -27.52 -34.13 -23.56
CA SER A 13 -28.13 -33.72 -22.30
C SER A 13 -27.23 -32.68 -21.63
N LEU A 14 -27.59 -31.40 -21.77
CA LEU A 14 -27.04 -30.30 -20.99
C LEU A 14 -27.51 -30.48 -19.54
N LYS A 15 -26.81 -31.34 -18.79
CA LYS A 15 -26.87 -31.32 -17.34
C LYS A 15 -26.36 -29.96 -16.91
N SER A 16 -27.28 -29.08 -16.53
CA SER A 16 -26.99 -27.87 -15.78
C SER A 16 -26.34 -28.29 -14.47
N THR A 17 -25.02 -28.45 -14.48
CA THR A 17 -24.21 -28.48 -13.28
C THR A 17 -24.44 -27.14 -12.62
N ALA A 18 -25.16 -27.16 -11.49
CA ALA A 18 -25.20 -26.04 -10.56
C ALA A 18 -23.73 -25.69 -10.27
N ASN A 19 -23.25 -24.63 -10.92
CA ASN A 19 -21.90 -24.13 -10.75
C ASN A 19 -21.82 -23.64 -9.31
N HIS A 20 -21.40 -24.54 -8.41
CA HIS A 20 -20.93 -24.15 -7.09
C HIS A 20 -19.97 -22.99 -7.34
N PHE A 21 -20.33 -21.83 -6.82
CA PHE A 21 -19.60 -20.58 -6.99
C PHE A 21 -18.26 -20.73 -6.29
N PHE A 22 -17.33 -21.44 -6.93
CA PHE A 22 -16.01 -21.71 -6.41
C PHE A 22 -15.22 -20.42 -6.62
N LEU A 23 -15.06 -19.68 -5.54
CA LEU A 23 -14.19 -18.51 -5.50
C LEU A 23 -12.78 -19.03 -5.21
N PRO A 24 -11.88 -19.11 -6.20
CA PRO A 24 -10.51 -19.54 -5.94
C PRO A 24 -9.86 -18.52 -5.01
N PHE A 25 -9.60 -18.94 -3.77
CA PHE A 25 -8.87 -18.13 -2.80
C PHE A 25 -7.37 -18.24 -3.09
N ASP A 26 -6.72 -17.08 -3.26
CA ASP A 26 -5.27 -17.03 -3.37
C ASP A 26 -4.67 -17.28 -1.97
N PRO A 27 -3.88 -18.35 -1.76
CA PRO A 27 -3.32 -18.70 -0.45
C PRO A 27 -2.37 -17.62 0.07
N ASN A 28 -1.85 -16.73 -0.79
CA ASN A 28 -0.97 -15.64 -0.40
C ASN A 28 -1.73 -14.38 0.04
N SER A 29 -3.07 -14.36 -0.04
CA SER A 29 -3.89 -13.19 0.31
C SER A 29 -3.61 -12.66 1.72
N PRO A 30 -3.51 -13.48 2.78
CA PRO A 30 -3.22 -12.98 4.13
C PRO A 30 -1.88 -12.25 4.21
N LEU A 31 -0.86 -12.77 3.51
CA LEU A 31 0.47 -12.17 3.47
C LEU A 31 0.46 -10.84 2.71
N LEU A 32 -0.29 -10.75 1.61
CA LEU A 32 -0.46 -9.50 0.86
C LEU A 32 -1.17 -8.43 1.70
N VAL A 33 -2.22 -8.82 2.43
CA VAL A 33 -2.94 -7.93 3.34
C VAL A 33 -2.00 -7.44 4.44
N ALA A 34 -1.27 -8.34 5.11
CA ALA A 34 -0.32 -7.98 6.16
C ALA A 34 0.76 -7.00 5.67
N LYS A 35 1.38 -7.28 4.51
CA LYS A 35 2.36 -6.39 3.88
C LYS A 35 1.77 -5.03 3.53
N GLY A 36 0.56 -5.02 2.99
CA GLY A 36 -0.17 -3.80 2.67
C GLY A 36 -0.44 -2.95 3.91
N VAL A 37 -0.97 -3.56 4.96
CA VAL A 37 -1.25 -2.90 6.25
C VAL A 37 0.02 -2.31 6.85
N LEU A 38 1.10 -3.09 6.89
CA LEU A 38 2.38 -2.63 7.41
C LEU A 38 2.93 -1.44 6.59
N ALA A 39 2.86 -1.50 5.26
CA ALA A 39 3.26 -0.40 4.39
C ALA A 39 2.40 0.86 4.58
N THR A 40 1.09 0.71 4.77
CA THR A 40 0.21 1.85 5.07
C THR A 40 0.47 2.41 6.46
N GLY A 41 0.75 1.57 7.45
CA GLY A 41 1.10 1.99 8.80
C GLY A 41 2.39 2.80 8.83
N THR A 42 3.45 2.33 8.15
CA THR A 42 4.72 3.07 8.06
C THR A 42 4.55 4.40 7.35
N LEU A 43 3.77 4.45 6.27
CA LEU A 43 3.45 5.70 5.58
C LEU A 43 2.66 6.66 6.49
N GLY A 44 1.76 6.13 7.32
CA GLY A 44 1.02 6.89 8.33
C GLY A 44 1.93 7.47 9.39
N ALA A 45 2.90 6.69 9.87
CA ALA A 45 3.89 7.13 10.84
C ALA A 45 4.76 8.27 10.30
N ILE A 46 5.30 8.09 9.09
CA ILE A 46 6.12 9.10 8.41
C ILE A 46 5.29 10.38 8.22
N THR A 47 4.09 10.26 7.69
CA THR A 47 3.21 11.42 7.44
C THR A 47 2.86 12.14 8.74
N GLY A 48 2.48 11.41 9.79
CA GLY A 48 2.12 11.99 11.08
C GLY A 48 3.32 12.64 11.79
N ALA A 49 4.50 12.04 11.71
CA ALA A 49 5.73 12.65 12.24
C ALA A 49 6.08 13.94 11.48
N SER A 50 6.04 13.92 10.14
CA SER A 50 6.32 15.11 9.32
C SER A 50 5.35 16.25 9.61
N ILE A 51 4.04 15.98 9.68
CA ILE A 51 3.04 17.00 10.03
C ILE A 51 3.25 17.50 11.46
N GLY A 52 3.63 16.63 12.39
CA GLY A 52 3.89 16.98 13.78
C GLY A 52 5.03 17.98 13.92
N VAL A 53 6.14 17.74 13.21
CA VAL A 53 7.28 18.66 13.14
C VAL A 53 6.87 20.01 12.54
N VAL A 54 6.14 20.00 11.42
CA VAL A 54 5.72 21.23 10.73
C VAL A 54 4.72 22.05 11.55
N GLN A 55 3.87 21.42 12.35
CA GLN A 55 2.88 22.10 13.19
C GLN A 55 3.37 22.41 14.61
N SER A 56 4.65 22.14 14.94
CA SER A 56 5.20 22.30 16.29
C SER A 56 4.38 21.57 17.37
N LYS A 57 3.75 20.44 17.02
CA LYS A 57 3.05 19.55 17.96
C LYS A 57 3.94 18.35 18.29
N ASN A 58 3.59 17.59 19.32
CA ASN A 58 4.31 16.35 19.62
C ASN A 58 4.25 15.38 18.41
N PRO A 59 5.36 15.17 17.68
CA PRO A 59 5.36 14.41 16.44
C PRO A 59 5.12 12.92 16.68
N PHE A 60 5.46 12.42 17.87
CA PHE A 60 5.26 11.03 18.26
C PHE A 60 3.78 10.70 18.45
N ALA A 61 3.06 11.52 19.23
CA ALA A 61 1.63 11.33 19.45
C ALA A 61 0.82 11.42 18.13
N LEU A 62 1.17 12.37 17.27
CA LEU A 62 0.50 12.52 15.97
C LEU A 62 0.82 11.36 15.01
N SER A 63 2.08 10.91 14.99
CA SER A 63 2.52 9.73 14.22
C SER A 63 1.76 8.46 14.60
N ILE A 64 1.63 8.17 15.91
CA ILE A 64 0.91 6.98 16.39
C ILE A 64 -0.57 7.04 16.00
N ASN A 65 -1.24 8.16 16.26
CA ASN A 65 -2.66 8.32 15.92
C ASN A 65 -2.91 8.15 14.42
N MET A 66 -2.04 8.72 13.58
CA MET A 66 -2.14 8.57 12.13
C MET A 66 -1.83 7.14 11.67
N THR A 67 -0.85 6.48 12.29
CA THR A 67 -0.49 5.08 12.02
C THR A 67 -1.67 4.15 12.29
N ILE A 68 -2.34 4.29 13.43
CA ILE A 68 -3.49 3.44 13.79
C ILE A 68 -4.63 3.67 12.81
N ASN A 69 -5.01 4.92 12.55
CA ASN A 69 -6.08 5.26 11.63
C ASN A 69 -5.79 4.75 10.20
N LEU A 70 -4.56 4.91 9.72
CA LEU A 70 -4.19 4.47 8.38
C LEU A 70 -4.00 2.94 8.29
N SER A 71 -3.62 2.27 9.38
CA SER A 71 -3.56 0.81 9.45
C SER A 71 -4.96 0.18 9.41
N ILE A 72 -5.94 0.78 10.10
CA ILE A 72 -7.35 0.33 10.04
C ILE A 72 -7.91 0.54 8.62
N ALA A 73 -7.65 1.70 8.02
CA ALA A 73 -8.03 1.98 6.64
C ALA A 73 -7.33 1.04 5.63
N GLY A 74 -6.04 0.77 5.84
CA GLY A 74 -5.27 -0.19 5.04
C GLY A 74 -5.81 -1.61 5.18
N LEU A 75 -6.09 -2.06 6.41
CA LEU A 75 -6.62 -3.40 6.68
C LEU A 75 -7.96 -3.61 6.00
N THR A 76 -8.88 -2.65 6.14
CA THR A 76 -10.18 -2.69 5.46
C THR A 76 -10.02 -2.69 3.94
N PHE A 77 -9.18 -1.82 3.39
CA PHE A 77 -8.90 -1.75 1.95
C PHE A 77 -8.33 -3.04 1.38
N PHE A 78 -7.26 -3.58 1.97
CA PHE A 78 -6.63 -4.79 1.46
C PHE A 78 -7.50 -6.02 1.69
N SER A 79 -8.27 -6.07 2.79
CA SER A 79 -9.21 -7.17 3.03
C SER A 79 -10.33 -7.19 2.00
N ILE A 80 -10.97 -6.03 1.74
CA ILE A 80 -12.01 -5.94 0.71
C ILE A 80 -11.43 -6.25 -0.67
N ARG A 81 -10.23 -5.74 -0.97
CA ARG A 81 -9.57 -5.99 -2.26
C ARG A 81 -9.29 -7.46 -2.50
N GLU A 82 -8.65 -8.15 -1.55
CA GLU A 82 -8.17 -9.52 -1.76
C GLU A 82 -9.26 -10.56 -1.51
N TYR A 83 -10.20 -10.34 -0.58
CA TYR A 83 -11.22 -11.34 -0.23
C TYR A 83 -12.58 -11.14 -0.90
N LEU A 84 -12.92 -9.92 -1.34
CA LEU A 84 -14.21 -9.65 -2.00
C LEU A 84 -14.04 -9.30 -3.47
N VAL A 85 -13.23 -8.27 -3.75
CA VAL A 85 -13.14 -7.70 -5.10
C VAL A 85 -12.35 -8.59 -6.04
N SER A 86 -11.18 -9.09 -5.62
CA SER A 86 -10.32 -9.92 -6.48
C SER A 86 -11.02 -11.22 -6.91
N PRO A 87 -11.64 -12.01 -6.00
CA PRO A 87 -12.35 -13.22 -6.39
C PRO A 87 -13.57 -12.96 -7.28
N LEU A 88 -14.29 -11.85 -7.03
CA LEU A 88 -15.45 -11.44 -7.82
C LEU A 88 -15.05 -11.00 -9.23
N LEU A 89 -13.95 -10.25 -9.39
CA LEU A 89 -13.49 -9.84 -10.72
C LEU A 89 -12.89 -11.02 -11.50
N LEU A 90 -12.27 -11.97 -10.81
CA LEU A 90 -11.81 -13.23 -11.40
C LEU A 90 -12.98 -14.07 -11.92
N SER A 91 -14.11 -14.13 -11.21
CA SER A 91 -15.26 -14.94 -11.63
C SER A 91 -16.02 -14.37 -12.83
N ILE A 92 -15.89 -13.06 -13.10
CA ILE A 92 -16.54 -12.41 -14.25
C ILE A 92 -15.62 -12.41 -15.49
N GLU A 93 -14.36 -12.83 -15.37
CA GLU A 93 -13.35 -12.80 -16.45
C GLU A 93 -13.28 -11.44 -17.18
N LEU A 94 -13.53 -10.36 -16.44
CA LEU A 94 -13.84 -9.06 -17.04
C LEU A 94 -12.66 -8.45 -17.80
N THR A 95 -11.43 -8.88 -17.51
CA THR A 95 -10.20 -8.31 -18.09
C THR A 95 -9.23 -9.43 -18.49
N PRO A 96 -8.50 -9.31 -19.62
CA PRO A 96 -7.51 -10.32 -20.05
C PRO A 96 -6.44 -10.63 -18.99
N SER A 97 -6.08 -9.64 -18.17
CA SER A 97 -5.15 -9.81 -17.04
C SER A 97 -5.66 -10.81 -16.00
N HIS A 98 -6.98 -10.85 -15.77
CA HIS A 98 -7.60 -11.74 -14.79
C HIS A 98 -7.61 -13.17 -15.30
N THR A 99 -7.90 -13.40 -16.57
CA THR A 99 -7.80 -14.72 -17.21
C THR A 99 -6.38 -15.29 -17.07
N ARG A 100 -5.36 -14.44 -17.28
CA ARG A 100 -3.97 -14.84 -17.10
C ARG A 100 -3.64 -15.20 -15.66
N ARG A 101 -4.08 -14.38 -14.69
CA ARG A 101 -3.87 -14.67 -13.26
C ARG A 101 -4.61 -15.94 -12.84
N LEU A 102 -5.81 -16.18 -13.36
CA LEU A 102 -6.57 -17.39 -13.11
C LEU A 102 -5.82 -18.62 -13.65
N ASN A 103 -5.27 -18.54 -14.87
CA ASN A 103 -4.41 -19.60 -15.40
C ASN A 103 -3.15 -19.80 -14.56
N GLN A 104 -2.53 -18.72 -14.05
CA GLN A 104 -1.38 -18.83 -13.15
C GLN A 104 -1.75 -19.52 -11.83
N LEU A 105 -2.88 -19.15 -11.21
CA LEU A 105 -3.36 -19.77 -9.98
C LEU A 105 -3.73 -21.24 -10.22
N ARG A 106 -4.39 -21.54 -11.33
CA ARG A 106 -4.73 -22.90 -11.73
C ARG A 106 -3.48 -23.74 -11.92
N ASN A 107 -2.52 -23.23 -12.70
CA ASN A 107 -1.24 -23.89 -12.90
C ASN A 107 -0.47 -24.06 -11.58
N GLN A 108 -0.49 -23.05 -10.69
CA GLN A 108 0.13 -23.17 -9.36
C GLN A 108 -0.57 -24.20 -8.46
N SER A 109 -1.89 -24.35 -8.57
CA SER A 109 -2.67 -25.32 -7.81
C SER A 109 -2.55 -26.75 -8.35
N GLU A 110 -2.39 -26.91 -9.67
CA GLU A 110 -2.22 -28.21 -10.32
C GLU A 110 -0.76 -28.69 -10.27
N LEU A 111 0.22 -27.78 -10.30
CA LEU A 111 1.64 -28.12 -10.22
C LEU A 111 2.08 -28.27 -8.77
N SER A 112 1.97 -29.51 -8.26
CA SER A 112 2.63 -30.00 -7.05
C SER A 112 4.11 -29.54 -7.00
N GLU A 113 4.60 -29.14 -5.83
CA GLU A 113 5.95 -28.53 -5.64
C GLU A 113 7.09 -29.31 -6.32
N ASN A 114 6.94 -30.63 -6.43
CA ASN A 114 7.94 -31.51 -7.05
C ASN A 114 8.07 -31.36 -8.58
N GLN A 115 7.10 -30.74 -9.26
CA GLN A 115 7.12 -30.56 -10.73
C GLN A 115 7.56 -29.15 -11.17
N LYS A 116 7.64 -28.18 -10.25
CA LYS A 116 8.05 -26.79 -10.55
C LYS A 116 9.47 -26.68 -11.13
N GLY A 117 10.35 -27.65 -10.87
CA GLY A 117 11.73 -27.61 -11.34
C GLY A 117 11.98 -28.12 -12.76
N LYS A 118 10.99 -28.76 -13.41
CA LYS A 118 11.22 -29.50 -14.68
C LYS A 118 10.47 -29.01 -15.89
N LEU A 119 9.63 -27.98 -15.77
CA LEU A 119 8.92 -27.43 -16.92
C LEU A 119 9.81 -26.39 -17.61
N PRO A 120 10.05 -26.52 -18.93
CA PRO A 120 10.72 -25.47 -19.70
C PRO A 120 9.91 -24.19 -19.53
N ILE A 121 10.60 -23.11 -19.19
CA ILE A 121 10.06 -21.75 -19.15
C ILE A 121 9.41 -21.54 -20.52
N SER A 122 8.09 -21.63 -20.57
CA SER A 122 7.38 -21.41 -21.82
C SER A 122 7.46 -19.91 -22.05
N ASP A 123 8.38 -19.49 -22.92
CA ASP A 123 8.75 -18.10 -23.23
C ASP A 123 7.60 -17.24 -23.80
N ASP A 124 6.40 -17.80 -23.92
CA ASP A 124 5.39 -17.26 -24.82
C ASP A 124 4.59 -16.07 -24.26
N HIS A 125 4.73 -15.75 -22.97
CA HIS A 125 4.02 -14.62 -22.38
C HIS A 125 4.90 -13.78 -21.47
N THR A 126 5.88 -13.07 -22.02
CA THR A 126 6.38 -11.88 -21.33
C THR A 126 5.23 -10.85 -21.25
N PRO A 127 4.83 -10.39 -20.05
CA PRO A 127 3.73 -9.43 -19.95
C PRO A 127 4.09 -8.17 -20.72
N SER A 128 3.19 -7.73 -21.61
CA SER A 128 3.39 -6.49 -22.34
C SER A 128 3.51 -5.33 -21.35
N LEU A 129 4.42 -4.39 -21.62
CA LEU A 129 4.61 -3.22 -20.77
C LEU A 129 3.32 -2.41 -20.56
N SER A 130 2.40 -2.42 -21.52
CA SER A 130 1.09 -1.79 -21.38
C SER A 130 0.22 -2.52 -20.36
N GLU A 131 0.26 -3.85 -20.34
CA GLU A 131 -0.50 -4.70 -19.42
C GLU A 131 -0.06 -4.45 -17.97
N VAL A 132 1.26 -4.37 -17.73
CA VAL A 132 1.83 -4.06 -16.41
C VAL A 132 1.35 -2.70 -15.87
N ARG A 133 1.02 -1.73 -16.73
CA ARG A 133 0.53 -0.41 -16.28
C ARG A 133 -0.90 -0.47 -15.73
N TRP A 134 -1.75 -1.30 -16.32
CA TRP A 134 -3.16 -1.42 -15.95
C TRP A 134 -3.41 -2.52 -14.92
N ASP A 135 -2.35 -3.26 -14.56
CA ASP A 135 -2.39 -4.36 -13.60
C ASP A 135 -3.07 -3.95 -12.27
N ARG A 136 -4.15 -4.68 -11.95
CA ARG A 136 -4.99 -4.52 -10.75
C ARG A 136 -5.54 -3.12 -10.50
N LEU A 137 -5.63 -2.25 -11.52
CA LEU A 137 -6.13 -0.89 -11.35
C LEU A 137 -7.62 -0.88 -10.96
N SER A 138 -8.42 -1.69 -11.65
CA SER A 138 -9.86 -1.84 -11.37
C SER A 138 -10.11 -2.42 -9.98
N ASP A 139 -9.37 -3.45 -9.58
CA ASP A 139 -9.44 -4.04 -8.22
C ASP A 139 -9.24 -2.96 -7.15
N SER A 140 -8.21 -2.12 -7.32
CA SER A 140 -7.89 -1.03 -6.39
C SER A 140 -8.94 0.07 -6.41
N ALA A 141 -9.46 0.43 -7.59
CA ALA A 141 -10.50 1.45 -7.71
C ALA A 141 -11.79 1.03 -6.99
N ILE A 142 -12.27 -0.20 -7.25
CA ILE A 142 -13.50 -0.73 -6.67
C ILE A 142 -13.32 -0.92 -5.16
N SER A 143 -12.21 -1.53 -4.73
CA SER A 143 -11.93 -1.70 -3.30
C SER A 143 -11.80 -0.37 -2.57
N GLY A 144 -11.13 0.61 -3.17
CA GLY A 144 -11.01 1.97 -2.64
C GLY A 144 -12.38 2.61 -2.49
N GLY A 145 -13.23 2.50 -3.52
CA GLY A 145 -14.60 3.00 -3.48
C GLY A 145 -15.44 2.39 -2.36
N LEU A 146 -15.41 1.06 -2.24
CA LEU A 146 -16.13 0.34 -1.18
C LEU A 146 -15.59 0.70 0.20
N THR A 147 -14.27 0.72 0.38
CA THR A 147 -13.63 1.02 1.67
C THR A 147 -13.94 2.44 2.11
N GLY A 148 -13.69 3.43 1.24
CA GLY A 148 -13.97 4.84 1.53
C GLY A 148 -15.44 5.11 1.79
N GLY A 149 -16.32 4.45 1.03
CA GLY A 149 -17.77 4.51 1.24
C GLY A 149 -18.18 3.96 2.60
N VAL A 150 -17.75 2.74 2.94
CA VAL A 150 -18.09 2.06 4.20
C VAL A 150 -17.51 2.82 5.40
N LEU A 151 -16.23 3.20 5.38
CA LEU A 151 -15.62 3.96 6.47
C LEU A 151 -16.33 5.30 6.67
N SER A 152 -16.63 6.03 5.59
CA SER A 152 -17.32 7.31 5.72
C SER A 152 -18.76 7.14 6.19
N ALA A 153 -19.46 6.10 5.73
CA ALA A 153 -20.80 5.80 6.21
C ALA A 153 -20.83 5.45 7.71
N ALA A 154 -19.82 4.71 8.18
CA ALA A 154 -19.69 4.32 9.59
C ALA A 154 -19.41 5.53 10.50
N PHE A 155 -18.52 6.45 10.10
CA PHE A 155 -18.10 7.56 10.95
C PHE A 155 -18.88 8.88 10.74
N ARG A 156 -19.43 9.11 9.54
CA ARG A 156 -20.09 10.38 9.16
C ARG A 156 -21.53 10.19 8.68
N GLY A 157 -22.03 8.96 8.66
CA GLY A 157 -23.39 8.63 8.25
C GLY A 157 -23.54 8.32 6.75
N ARG A 158 -24.64 7.63 6.42
CA ARG A 158 -24.93 7.03 5.10
C ARG A 158 -24.88 8.01 3.93
N ALA A 159 -25.26 9.27 4.16
CA ALA A 159 -25.27 10.32 3.13
C ALA A 159 -23.87 10.58 2.51
N THR A 160 -22.80 10.24 3.23
CA THR A 160 -21.42 10.47 2.76
C THR A 160 -20.83 9.30 1.97
N PHE A 161 -21.52 8.15 1.89
CA PHE A 161 -21.01 6.92 1.27
C PHE A 161 -20.54 7.15 -0.17
N VAL A 162 -21.40 7.69 -1.03
CA VAL A 162 -21.11 7.83 -2.47
C VAL A 162 -19.97 8.83 -2.71
N LYS A 163 -20.02 9.99 -2.04
CA LYS A 163 -19.00 11.03 -2.21
C LYS A 163 -17.62 10.54 -1.76
N ALA A 164 -17.55 9.92 -0.58
CA ALA A 164 -16.30 9.37 -0.07
C ALA A 164 -15.79 8.19 -0.91
N GLY A 165 -16.70 7.34 -1.39
CA GLY A 165 -16.37 6.22 -2.27
C GLY A 165 -15.70 6.70 -3.55
N ILE A 166 -16.30 7.64 -4.29
CA ILE A 166 -15.73 8.17 -5.53
C ILE A 166 -14.35 8.81 -5.28
N THR A 167 -14.20 9.58 -4.20
CA THR A 167 -12.88 10.19 -3.89
C THR A 167 -11.84 9.12 -3.56
N SER A 168 -12.22 8.09 -2.81
CA SER A 168 -11.30 7.03 -2.41
C SER A 168 -10.94 6.11 -3.57
N SER A 169 -11.88 5.82 -4.49
CA SER A 169 -11.59 5.05 -5.70
C SER A 169 -10.60 5.79 -6.62
N LEU A 170 -10.73 7.11 -6.73
CA LEU A 170 -9.80 7.93 -7.51
C LEU A 170 -8.40 7.94 -6.89
N ILE A 171 -8.30 8.15 -5.57
CA ILE A 171 -7.02 8.10 -4.84
C ILE A 171 -6.37 6.72 -4.99
N ALA A 172 -7.13 5.65 -4.78
CA ALA A 172 -6.62 4.28 -4.93
C ALA A 172 -6.14 3.99 -6.36
N SER A 173 -6.83 4.51 -7.37
CA SER A 173 -6.42 4.39 -8.78
C SER A 173 -5.10 5.10 -9.05
N ILE A 174 -4.95 6.33 -8.56
CA ILE A 174 -3.71 7.12 -8.74
C ILE A 174 -2.53 6.45 -8.03
N LEU A 175 -2.73 5.93 -6.81
CA LEU A 175 -1.71 5.20 -6.08
C LEU A 175 -1.30 3.92 -6.80
N GLN A 176 -2.27 3.14 -7.29
CA GLN A 176 -1.98 1.91 -8.03
C GLN A 176 -1.23 2.20 -9.34
N LEU A 177 -1.64 3.24 -10.09
CA LEU A 177 -0.91 3.69 -11.27
C LEU A 177 0.52 4.08 -10.93
N SER A 178 0.73 4.80 -9.82
CA SER A 178 2.07 5.23 -9.38
C SER A 178 2.98 4.04 -9.08
N VAL A 179 2.47 3.03 -8.37
CA VAL A 179 3.21 1.79 -8.09
C VAL A 179 3.51 1.02 -9.37
N ASN A 180 2.55 0.93 -10.29
CA ASN A 180 2.73 0.24 -11.57
C ASN A 180 3.78 0.95 -12.44
N GLN A 181 3.80 2.28 -12.47
CA GLN A 181 4.82 3.06 -13.17
C GLN A 181 6.21 2.86 -12.56
N ALA A 182 6.32 2.87 -11.24
CA ALA A 182 7.58 2.58 -10.55
C ALA A 182 8.11 1.17 -10.90
N ARG A 183 7.22 0.17 -10.98
CA ARG A 183 7.56 -1.19 -11.42
C ARG A 183 8.07 -1.20 -12.87
N VAL A 184 7.39 -0.51 -13.79
CA VAL A 184 7.82 -0.41 -15.19
C VAL A 184 9.19 0.26 -15.31
N ILE A 185 9.45 1.33 -14.55
CA ILE A 185 10.75 2.00 -14.52
C ILE A 185 11.83 1.02 -14.06
N ARG A 186 11.59 0.29 -12.95
CA ARG A 186 12.52 -0.73 -12.45
C ARG A 186 12.83 -1.80 -13.51
N LEU A 187 11.81 -2.34 -14.17
CA LEU A 187 11.99 -3.37 -15.21
C LEU A 187 12.81 -2.85 -16.39
N LYS A 188 12.56 -1.60 -16.81
CA LYS A 188 13.36 -0.95 -17.86
C LYS A 188 14.82 -0.77 -17.44
N THR A 189 15.08 -0.42 -16.18
CA THR A 189 16.44 -0.27 -15.66
C THR A 189 17.17 -1.62 -15.64
N LEU A 190 16.51 -2.69 -15.19
CA LEU A 190 17.09 -4.03 -15.17
C LEU A 190 17.37 -4.55 -16.59
N ALA A 191 16.43 -4.37 -17.52
CA ALA A 191 16.62 -4.79 -18.92
C ALA A 191 17.81 -4.08 -19.58
N LYS A 192 18.04 -2.80 -19.27
CA LYS A 192 19.22 -2.07 -19.75
C LYS A 192 20.52 -2.63 -19.19
N GLN A 193 20.53 -3.01 -17.91
CA GLN A 193 21.71 -3.60 -17.27
C GLN A 193 22.07 -4.95 -17.90
N THR A 194 21.08 -5.80 -18.18
CA THR A 194 21.31 -7.09 -18.86
C THR A 194 21.90 -6.90 -20.26
N LEU A 195 21.32 -5.99 -21.07
CA LEU A 195 21.83 -5.72 -22.42
C LEU A 195 23.26 -5.17 -22.43
N SER A 196 23.64 -4.37 -21.42
CA SER A 196 25.01 -3.86 -21.29
C SER A 196 26.01 -4.95 -20.95
N LEU A 197 25.62 -5.96 -20.16
CA LEU A 197 26.48 -7.10 -19.83
C LEU A 197 26.69 -8.01 -21.05
N ASP A 198 25.64 -8.34 -21.78
CA ASP A 198 25.74 -9.16 -22.99
C ASP A 198 26.64 -8.51 -24.06
N SER A 199 26.56 -7.17 -24.18
CA SER A 199 27.41 -6.41 -25.09
C SER A 199 28.90 -6.44 -24.71
N GLN A 200 29.23 -6.57 -23.42
CA GLN A 200 30.62 -6.70 -22.96
C GLN A 200 31.15 -8.12 -23.17
N SER A 201 30.35 -9.15 -22.92
CA SER A 201 30.77 -10.55 -23.11
C SER A 201 31.08 -10.90 -24.57
N GLN A 202 30.47 -10.23 -25.56
CA GLN A 202 30.77 -10.48 -26.98
C GLN A 202 32.10 -9.88 -27.46
N LEU A 203 32.76 -9.00 -26.71
CA LEU A 203 34.03 -8.37 -27.12
C LEU A 203 35.28 -9.11 -26.59
N GLU A 204 35.15 -10.01 -25.61
CA GLU A 204 36.31 -10.75 -25.06
C GLU A 204 36.63 -12.06 -25.81
N ASP A 205 35.76 -12.56 -26.70
CA ASP A 205 35.92 -13.90 -27.32
C ASP A 205 36.63 -13.92 -28.69
N VAL A 206 37.34 -12.85 -29.07
CA VAL A 206 38.05 -12.76 -30.37
C VAL A 206 39.58 -12.91 -30.25
N SER A 207 40.16 -13.04 -29.04
CA SER A 207 41.62 -13.00 -28.86
C SER A 207 42.27 -14.19 -28.15
N THR A 208 41.80 -15.43 -28.34
CA THR A 208 42.63 -16.59 -27.97
C THR A 208 42.45 -17.78 -28.92
N GLN A 209 43.45 -17.96 -29.79
CA GLN A 209 43.64 -19.17 -30.58
C GLN A 209 43.88 -20.38 -29.67
N PRO A 210 43.37 -21.59 -30.01
CA PRO A 210 43.80 -22.82 -29.38
C PRO A 210 45.04 -23.38 -30.08
N MET A 211 46.19 -23.38 -29.39
CA MET A 211 47.21 -24.43 -29.58
C MET A 211 46.95 -25.55 -28.58
N GLN A 212 46.78 -26.75 -29.15
CA GLN A 212 46.72 -28.08 -28.55
C GLN A 212 47.43 -28.25 -27.20
N SER A 213 46.83 -28.99 -26.25
CA SER A 213 47.16 -30.41 -26.06
C SER A 213 46.58 -31.02 -24.76
N THR A 214 46.17 -32.29 -24.90
CA THR A 214 46.27 -33.40 -23.95
C THR A 214 45.28 -33.55 -22.78
N GLN A 215 44.50 -34.63 -22.95
CA GLN A 215 43.81 -35.47 -21.99
C GLN A 215 44.48 -35.63 -20.62
N THR A 216 43.68 -35.62 -19.55
CA THR A 216 43.75 -36.67 -18.51
C THR A 216 42.44 -36.77 -17.75
N SER A 217 41.93 -38.00 -17.76
CA SER A 217 40.80 -38.51 -17.00
C SER A 217 41.14 -38.59 -15.51
N SER A 218 40.25 -38.13 -14.64
CA SER A 218 40.21 -38.63 -13.24
C SER A 218 38.82 -38.46 -12.64
N SER A 219 38.19 -39.61 -12.46
CA SER A 219 37.14 -39.94 -11.50
C SER A 219 37.44 -39.44 -10.08
N ASN A 220 36.45 -38.96 -9.33
CA ASN A 220 35.99 -39.63 -8.10
C ASN A 220 34.88 -38.88 -7.31
N SER A 221 33.93 -39.70 -6.85
CA SER A 221 33.19 -39.70 -5.57
C SER A 221 32.33 -38.50 -5.12
N SER A 222 31.03 -38.82 -5.02
CA SER A 222 29.98 -38.30 -4.12
C SER A 222 30.36 -38.36 -2.61
N PRO A 223 29.39 -38.25 -1.67
CA PRO A 223 28.64 -37.09 -1.17
C PRO A 223 28.93 -36.86 0.34
N LEU A 224 28.59 -35.71 0.93
CA LEU A 224 28.35 -35.66 2.39
C LEU A 224 27.49 -34.46 2.82
N ASP A 225 26.58 -34.78 3.73
CA ASP A 225 25.64 -33.93 4.46
C ASP A 225 26.34 -32.87 5.33
N ASP A 226 25.72 -31.69 5.45
CA ASP A 226 25.80 -30.87 6.67
C ASP A 226 24.51 -30.04 6.83
N PRO A 227 23.77 -30.17 7.95
CA PRO A 227 22.63 -29.32 8.26
C PRO A 227 23.11 -28.08 9.04
N ILE A 228 23.07 -26.90 8.40
CA ILE A 228 23.36 -25.62 9.08
C ILE A 228 22.07 -25.00 9.61
N GLU A 229 22.00 -24.99 10.94
CA GLU A 229 21.06 -24.34 11.84
C GLU A 229 21.08 -22.80 11.68
N PRO A 230 19.93 -22.10 11.58
CA PRO A 230 19.91 -20.63 11.63
C PRO A 230 19.73 -20.14 13.07
N LYS A 231 20.83 -19.66 13.70
CA LYS A 231 20.76 -18.85 14.92
C LYS A 231 20.25 -17.45 14.59
N SER A 232 19.06 -17.13 15.09
CA SER A 232 18.43 -15.82 15.03
C SER A 232 18.75 -15.01 16.30
N ASP A 233 19.81 -14.19 16.25
CA ASP A 233 20.06 -13.14 17.24
C ASP A 233 20.07 -11.78 16.55
N MET A 234 18.89 -11.19 16.35
CA MET A 234 18.75 -9.75 16.10
C MET A 234 18.30 -9.09 17.40
N GLN A 235 19.30 -8.77 18.23
CA GLN A 235 19.14 -8.03 19.46
C GLN A 235 19.09 -6.52 19.16
N SER A 236 18.04 -5.90 19.69
CA SER A 236 17.68 -4.49 19.61
C SER A 236 18.79 -3.53 20.09
N GLN A 237 19.26 -2.65 19.20
CA GLN A 237 19.96 -1.40 19.54
C GLN A 237 19.22 -0.21 18.90
N ILE A 238 18.03 0.13 19.43
CA ILE A 238 17.33 1.38 19.13
C ILE A 238 16.84 1.97 20.45
N THR A 239 17.77 2.44 21.29
CA THR A 239 17.49 3.40 22.36
C THR A 239 18.82 3.85 22.90
N GLN A 240 19.31 5.01 22.44
CA GLN A 240 20.20 5.93 23.16
C GLN A 240 20.76 6.94 22.15
N SER A 241 20.13 8.12 22.06
CA SER A 241 20.77 9.41 21.74
C SER A 241 19.76 10.43 21.19
N PHE A 242 18.86 10.95 22.01
CA PHE A 242 18.22 12.25 21.74
C PHE A 242 17.83 12.94 23.05
N GLU A 243 18.84 13.31 23.82
CA GLU A 243 18.67 14.27 24.90
C GLU A 243 19.73 15.36 24.71
N SER A 244 19.33 16.43 24.05
CA SER A 244 20.10 17.67 23.96
C SER A 244 19.16 18.80 24.37
N PRO A 245 19.53 19.60 25.38
CA PRO A 245 18.67 20.67 25.87
C PRO A 245 18.52 21.77 24.80
N ILE A 246 17.26 22.07 24.46
CA ILE A 246 16.90 23.15 23.53
C ILE A 246 17.30 24.48 24.18
N LYS A 247 18.39 25.06 23.70
CA LYS A 247 18.80 26.42 23.98
C LYS A 247 17.81 27.35 23.27
N SER A 248 17.00 28.09 24.04
CA SER A 248 16.11 29.12 23.52
C SER A 248 16.93 30.23 22.87
N SER A 249 16.99 30.23 21.53
CA SER A 249 17.54 31.35 20.77
C SER A 249 16.45 32.40 20.61
N ASN A 250 16.69 33.58 21.20
CA ASN A 250 16.07 34.83 20.79
C ASN A 250 16.35 34.99 19.28
N TYR A 251 15.33 34.82 18.44
CA TYR A 251 15.44 35.07 17.01
C TYR A 251 14.92 36.47 16.71
N ASP A 252 15.87 37.30 16.29
CA ASP A 252 15.74 38.70 15.92
C ASP A 252 14.79 38.95 14.75
N GLN A 253 14.05 40.05 14.85
CA GLN A 253 13.13 40.62 13.85
C GLN A 253 13.80 41.18 12.58
N ASN A 254 15.08 40.87 12.29
CA ASN A 254 15.82 41.47 11.17
C ASN A 254 15.81 40.65 9.86
N ILE A 255 15.10 39.52 9.77
CA ILE A 255 15.04 38.65 8.57
C ILE A 255 13.74 38.90 7.78
N LEU A 256 13.44 40.15 7.44
CA LEU A 256 12.31 40.48 6.54
C LEU A 256 12.68 41.29 5.30
N GLN A 257 13.97 41.62 5.10
CA GLN A 257 14.38 42.43 3.93
C GLN A 257 15.33 41.74 2.93
N ASN A 258 15.91 40.57 3.24
CA ASN A 258 16.88 39.91 2.33
C ASN A 258 16.37 38.69 1.54
N THR A 259 15.10 38.27 1.66
CA THR A 259 14.56 37.07 1.00
C THR A 259 13.89 37.29 -0.36
N LEU A 260 14.06 38.46 -0.99
CA LEU A 260 13.38 38.78 -2.26
C LEU A 260 14.05 38.21 -3.53
N ASN A 261 15.15 37.45 -3.44
CA ASN A 261 15.89 37.03 -4.64
C ASN A 261 16.33 35.54 -4.70
N GLU A 262 15.94 34.68 -3.77
CA GLU A 262 16.22 33.24 -3.90
C GLU A 262 15.09 32.52 -4.66
N LYS A 263 15.49 31.75 -5.68
CA LYS A 263 14.55 30.91 -6.44
C LYS A 263 13.93 29.89 -5.48
N PRO A 264 12.58 29.81 -5.40
CA PRO A 264 11.92 28.95 -4.43
C PRO A 264 12.32 27.50 -4.65
N SER A 265 12.66 26.83 -3.55
CA SER A 265 13.08 25.42 -3.56
C SER A 265 11.93 24.53 -4.09
N PHE A 266 12.27 23.37 -4.65
CA PHE A 266 11.25 22.44 -5.20
C PHE A 266 10.14 22.08 -4.18
N PRO A 267 10.43 21.82 -2.89
CA PRO A 267 9.40 21.62 -1.87
C PRO A 267 8.46 22.83 -1.71
N GLU A 268 9.00 24.04 -1.81
CA GLU A 268 8.25 25.29 -1.67
C GLU A 268 7.30 25.52 -2.86
N LYS A 269 7.74 25.17 -4.07
CA LYS A 269 6.87 25.13 -5.26
C LYS A 269 5.74 24.12 -5.11
N MET A 270 6.01 22.96 -4.50
CA MET A 270 4.99 21.95 -4.24
C MET A 270 3.95 22.42 -3.22
N MET A 271 4.40 23.06 -2.13
CA MET A 271 3.51 23.64 -1.11
C MET A 271 2.67 24.80 -1.65
N ASN A 272 3.23 25.62 -2.54
CA ASN A 272 2.51 26.69 -3.23
C ASN A 272 1.48 26.17 -4.25
N SER A 273 1.69 24.98 -4.82
CA SER A 273 0.69 24.31 -5.66
C SER A 273 -0.43 23.68 -4.83
N LEU A 274 -0.11 23.06 -3.70
CA LEU A 274 -1.09 22.44 -2.81
C LEU A 274 -2.04 23.47 -2.17
N THR A 275 -1.54 24.67 -1.87
CA THR A 275 -2.36 25.80 -1.35
C THR A 275 -3.30 26.41 -2.39
N LYS A 276 -3.09 26.18 -3.70
CA LYS A 276 -4.06 26.58 -4.74
C LYS A 276 -5.21 25.59 -4.90
N ILE A 277 -4.98 24.31 -4.57
CA ILE A 277 -5.95 23.22 -4.77
C ILE A 277 -6.76 22.98 -3.49
N LEU A 278 -6.16 23.22 -2.32
CA LEU A 278 -6.86 23.17 -1.04
C LEU A 278 -7.37 24.58 -0.71
N PRO A 279 -8.67 24.78 -0.46
CA PRO A 279 -9.22 26.06 0.01
C PRO A 279 -8.83 26.32 1.47
N VAL A 280 -7.53 26.33 1.76
CA VAL A 280 -6.97 26.77 3.02
C VAL A 280 -6.87 28.28 2.91
N ARG A 281 -7.93 28.97 3.31
CA ARG A 281 -7.83 30.42 3.56
C ARG A 281 -6.69 30.62 4.56
N LYS A 282 -5.74 31.50 4.22
CA LYS A 282 -4.80 32.00 5.22
C LYS A 282 -5.63 32.74 6.25
N LEU A 283 -5.76 32.15 7.45
CA LEU A 283 -6.40 32.80 8.59
C LEU A 283 -5.64 34.11 8.82
N SER A 284 -6.32 35.26 8.77
CA SER A 284 -5.66 36.51 9.15
C SER A 284 -5.25 36.41 10.62
N ASN A 285 -4.23 37.17 11.02
CA ASN A 285 -3.81 37.20 12.43
C ASN A 285 -5.00 37.54 13.36
N ASP A 286 -5.90 38.40 12.91
CA ASP A 286 -7.13 38.76 13.65
C ASP A 286 -8.09 37.58 13.77
N GLU A 287 -8.31 36.82 12.70
CA GLU A 287 -9.17 35.63 12.71
C GLU A 287 -8.57 34.51 13.58
N TYR A 288 -7.24 34.41 13.62
CA TYR A 288 -6.53 33.52 14.53
C TYR A 288 -6.73 33.92 16.00
N ILE A 289 -6.60 35.21 16.33
CA ILE A 289 -6.85 35.73 17.68
C ILE A 289 -8.31 35.49 18.09
N GLN A 290 -9.28 35.78 17.22
CA GLN A 290 -10.70 35.50 17.48
C GLN A 290 -10.94 34.00 17.72
N THR A 291 -10.27 33.12 16.98
CA THR A 291 -10.38 31.68 17.16
C THR A 291 -9.81 31.25 18.52
N LEU A 292 -8.72 31.86 18.97
CA LEU A 292 -8.14 31.61 20.29
C LEU A 292 -9.02 32.12 21.42
N GLU A 293 -9.57 33.33 21.30
CA GLU A 293 -10.50 33.89 22.28
C GLU A 293 -11.76 33.04 22.40
N LYS A 294 -12.33 32.59 21.27
CA LYS A 294 -13.48 31.70 21.26
C LYS A 294 -13.18 30.35 21.95
N LYS A 295 -11.99 29.78 21.72
CA LYS A 295 -11.56 28.55 22.42
C LYS A 295 -11.37 28.78 23.91
N LYS A 296 -10.82 29.93 24.31
CA LYS A 296 -10.67 30.31 25.72
C LYS A 296 -12.04 30.38 26.40
N GLN A 297 -13.02 31.05 25.78
CA GLN A 297 -14.38 31.14 26.30
C GLN A 297 -15.07 29.78 26.42
N ASP A 298 -14.86 28.88 25.46
CA ASP A 298 -15.44 27.53 25.50
C ASP A 298 -14.84 26.68 26.64
N ILE A 299 -13.53 26.82 26.88
CA ILE A 299 -12.83 26.17 28.00
C ILE A 299 -13.32 26.74 29.35
N GLU A 300 -13.43 28.07 29.48
CA GLU A 300 -13.96 28.72 30.69
C GLU A 300 -15.41 28.29 30.96
N LYS A 301 -16.23 28.17 29.92
CA LYS A 301 -17.59 27.65 30.03
C LYS A 301 -17.62 26.20 30.53
N ARG A 302 -16.71 25.34 30.04
CA ARG A 302 -16.60 23.95 30.47
C ARG A 302 -16.10 23.82 31.92
N LEU A 303 -15.15 24.65 32.33
CA LEU A 303 -14.69 24.72 33.72
C LEU A 303 -15.85 25.08 34.65
N LYS A 304 -16.62 26.10 34.29
CA LYS A 304 -17.80 26.50 35.08
C LYS A 304 -18.85 25.39 35.18
N GLU A 305 -19.11 24.67 34.09
CA GLU A 305 -20.06 23.53 34.10
C GLU A 305 -19.60 22.41 35.05
N ILE A 306 -18.28 22.16 35.13
CA ILE A 306 -17.69 21.18 36.04
C ILE A 306 -17.82 21.65 37.50
N ASP A 307 -17.53 22.93 37.79
CA ASP A 307 -17.67 23.49 39.14
C ASP A 307 -19.14 23.40 39.63
N ASP A 308 -20.10 23.72 38.75
CA ASP A 308 -21.55 23.61 39.03
C ASP A 308 -22.00 22.14 39.22
N GLU A 309 -21.33 21.18 38.59
CA GLU A 309 -21.58 19.75 38.77
C GLU A 309 -20.96 19.22 40.08
N GLU A 310 -19.76 19.66 40.44
CA GLU A 310 -19.07 19.33 41.69
C GLU A 310 -19.87 19.83 42.90
N GLU A 311 -20.39 21.06 42.87
CA GLU A 311 -21.23 21.60 43.94
C GLU A 311 -22.53 20.79 44.10
N ARG A 312 -23.16 20.39 42.99
CA ARG A 312 -24.35 19.53 43.02
C ARG A 312 -24.04 18.15 43.62
N MET A 313 -22.91 17.54 43.26
CA MET A 313 -22.49 16.26 43.83
C MET A 313 -22.18 16.38 45.33
N TYR A 314 -21.51 17.46 45.75
CA TYR A 314 -21.22 17.71 47.15
C TYR A 314 -22.51 17.87 47.98
N ASN A 315 -23.43 18.71 47.53
CA ASN A 315 -24.73 18.90 48.19
C ASN A 315 -25.54 17.61 48.25
N TRP A 316 -25.53 16.82 47.17
CA TRP A 316 -26.19 15.52 47.14
C TRP A 316 -25.58 14.55 48.17
N SER A 317 -24.26 14.48 48.28
CA SER A 317 -23.58 13.62 49.26
C SER A 317 -23.90 13.99 50.71
N GLN A 318 -23.95 15.29 51.03
CA GLN A 318 -24.32 15.78 52.36
C GLN A 318 -25.77 15.42 52.73
N SER A 319 -26.68 15.47 51.75
CA SER A 319 -28.09 15.08 51.95
C SER A 319 -28.28 13.58 52.24
N GLN A 320 -27.35 12.73 51.80
CA GLN A 320 -27.38 11.28 52.09
C GLN A 320 -26.87 10.98 53.51
N LEU A 321 -25.91 11.75 54.02
CA LEU A 321 -25.37 11.57 55.37
C LEU A 321 -26.33 11.98 56.48
N GLN A 322 -27.35 12.80 56.17
CA GLN A 322 -28.36 13.24 57.12
C GLN A 322 -29.59 12.31 57.21
N LYS A 323 -29.66 11.26 56.37
CA LYS A 323 -30.71 10.24 56.40
C LYS A 323 -30.26 9.02 57.19
#